data_AF-A0A7X4FJJ3-F1
#
_entry.id   AF-A0A7X4FJJ3-F1
#
_cell.length_a   1.000
_cell.length_b   1.000
_cell.length_c   1.000
_cell.angle_alpha   90.00
_cell.angle_beta   90.00
_cell.angle_gamma   90.00
#
_symmetry.space_group_name_H-M   'P 1'
#
loop_
_entity.id
_entity.type
_entity.pdbx_description
1 polymer ?
#
loop_
_entity_poly.entity_id
_entity_poly.type
_entity_poly.pdbx_seq_one_letter_code
_entity_poly.pdbx_strand_id
1 'polypeptide(L)'
;MVDNWPTLRPVHAGVLSHISRIASHPKNTLTERVRLVYVSISCFISKTLVKWLNARGGIMMASDVWKEYESNEISHSVAHHLTAIHELMGDLGYARVSDVARALEITRGSASLTLKALKARGLVVEDHNKFLKLSEDGRRIVDSILAKRAVVRKFLNEVLKLDEHQAEVDACKVEHLLSAQTGGQLLHFVRFLLSDDPTARQFLSEFWSRLDQDEEWQWPVQDVDQLFNLESQ
;
A
#
# COMPACT_ATOMS: atom_id res chain seq x y z
N MET A 1 42.40 -18.39 4.77
CA MET A 1 41.27 -17.45 4.60
C MET A 1 39.96 -18.23 4.80
N VAL A 2 39.75 -19.00 5.87
CA VAL A 2 39.39 -18.62 7.25
C VAL A 2 38.99 -17.15 7.44
N ASP A 3 37.84 -16.97 8.10
CA ASP A 3 37.29 -15.74 8.71
C ASP A 3 36.32 -14.87 7.88
N ASN A 4 35.05 -15.31 7.82
CA ASN A 4 33.91 -14.38 7.98
C ASN A 4 32.57 -15.10 8.28
N TRP A 5 32.56 -15.97 9.29
CA TRP A 5 31.30 -16.47 9.84
C TRP A 5 30.74 -15.46 10.84
N PRO A 6 29.47 -15.02 10.73
CA PRO A 6 28.88 -14.15 11.74
C PRO A 6 28.80 -14.94 13.05
N THR A 7 29.41 -14.41 14.11
CA THR A 7 29.27 -14.93 15.47
C THR A 7 27.79 -14.98 15.83
N LEU A 8 27.23 -16.20 15.81
CA LEU A 8 25.88 -16.47 16.30
C LEU A 8 25.80 -16.02 17.75
N ARG A 9 25.05 -14.95 18.02
CA ARG A 9 24.69 -14.56 19.39
C ARG A 9 24.02 -15.75 20.09
N PRO A 10 24.24 -15.95 21.40
CA PRO A 10 23.82 -17.16 22.10
C PRO A 10 22.32 -17.14 22.41
N VAL A 11 21.48 -17.34 21.40
CA VAL A 11 20.05 -17.68 21.60
C VAL A 11 19.86 -19.21 21.64
N HIS A 12 20.93 -19.98 21.45
CA HIS A 12 20.89 -21.44 21.25
C HIS A 12 21.35 -22.28 22.44
N ALA A 13 21.89 -21.68 23.51
CA ALA A 13 22.33 -22.43 24.68
C ALA A 13 21.16 -23.17 25.37
N GLY A 14 19.99 -22.52 25.47
CA GLY A 14 18.79 -23.10 26.06
C GLY A 14 18.21 -24.27 25.27
N VAL A 15 18.14 -24.16 23.94
CA VAL A 15 17.57 -25.21 23.08
C VAL A 15 18.44 -26.47 23.07
N LEU A 16 19.76 -26.30 22.95
CA LEU A 16 20.71 -27.42 23.00
C LEU A 16 20.73 -28.08 24.39
N SER A 17 20.63 -27.28 25.48
CA SER A 17 20.52 -27.83 26.84
C SER A 17 19.21 -28.62 27.05
N HIS A 18 18.10 -28.17 26.44
CA HIS A 18 16.80 -28.83 26.58
C HIS A 18 16.74 -30.14 25.79
N ILE A 19 17.30 -30.15 24.58
CA ILE A 19 17.43 -31.35 23.75
C ILE A 19 18.38 -32.36 24.41
N SER A 20 19.50 -31.90 24.96
CA SER A 20 20.44 -32.76 25.71
C SER A 20 19.77 -33.42 26.92
N ARG A 21 18.96 -32.66 27.68
CA ARG A 21 18.22 -33.16 28.86
C ARG A 21 17.13 -34.18 28.53
N ILE A 22 16.45 -34.02 27.39
CA ILE A 22 15.43 -34.96 26.90
C ILE A 22 16.09 -36.23 26.34
N ALA A 23 17.22 -36.10 25.64
CA ALA A 23 17.95 -37.23 25.07
C ALA A 23 18.63 -38.10 26.15
N SER A 24 18.97 -37.54 27.32
CA SER A 24 19.63 -38.26 28.41
C SER A 24 18.69 -38.97 29.39
N HIS A 25 17.36 -38.87 29.21
CA HIS A 25 16.40 -39.48 30.15
C HIS A 25 16.38 -41.02 30.07
N PRO A 26 16.40 -41.72 31.22
CA PRO A 26 16.63 -43.18 31.30
C PRO A 26 15.48 -44.03 30.72
N LYS A 27 14.31 -43.43 30.45
CA LYS A 27 13.14 -44.12 29.87
C LYS A 27 13.08 -44.09 28.34
N ASN A 28 13.95 -43.32 27.67
CA ASN A 28 13.90 -43.16 26.22
C ASN A 28 14.77 -44.22 25.53
N THR A 29 14.17 -45.01 24.64
CA THR A 29 14.85 -46.02 23.85
C THR A 29 15.82 -45.38 22.83
N LEU A 30 16.83 -46.13 22.37
CA LEU A 30 17.82 -45.63 21.40
C LEU A 30 17.15 -45.06 20.14
N THR A 31 16.07 -45.71 19.69
CA THR A 31 15.27 -45.33 18.51
C THR A 31 14.53 -43.99 18.71
N GLU A 32 14.03 -43.72 19.92
CA GLU A 32 13.38 -42.45 20.25
C GLU A 32 14.38 -41.29 20.33
N ARG A 33 15.58 -41.56 20.85
CA ARG A 33 16.67 -40.55 20.92
C ARG A 33 17.12 -40.12 19.52
N VAL A 34 17.26 -41.06 18.57
CA VAL A 34 17.62 -40.77 17.18
C VAL A 34 16.50 -40.00 16.46
N ARG A 35 15.23 -40.38 16.67
CA ARG A 35 14.07 -39.64 16.12
C ARG A 35 14.00 -38.19 16.61
N LEU A 36 14.22 -37.95 17.91
CA LEU A 36 14.20 -36.60 18.49
C LEU A 36 15.28 -35.69 17.93
N VAL A 37 16.48 -36.22 17.72
CA VAL A 37 17.59 -35.48 17.09
C VAL A 37 17.29 -35.20 15.62
N TYR A 38 16.80 -36.19 14.87
CA TYR A 38 16.46 -36.03 13.46
C TYR A 38 15.31 -35.03 13.23
N VAL A 39 14.25 -35.10 14.02
CA VAL A 39 13.11 -34.15 13.95
C VAL A 39 13.56 -32.73 14.31
N SER A 40 14.44 -32.59 15.30
CA SER A 40 14.94 -31.27 15.72
C SER A 40 15.84 -30.64 14.65
N ILE A 41 16.75 -31.42 14.06
CA ILE A 41 17.65 -30.96 12.99
C ILE A 41 16.85 -30.65 11.72
N SER A 42 15.91 -31.52 11.32
CA SER A 42 15.05 -31.31 10.16
C SER A 42 14.16 -30.06 10.30
N CYS A 43 13.57 -29.84 11.47
CA CYS A 43 12.75 -28.65 11.73
C CYS A 43 13.58 -27.36 11.76
N PHE A 44 14.84 -27.43 12.21
CA PHE A 44 15.75 -26.29 12.25
C PHE A 44 16.23 -25.92 10.84
N ILE A 45 16.71 -26.90 10.06
CA ILE A 45 17.13 -26.70 8.66
C ILE A 45 15.97 -26.18 7.83
N SER A 46 14.75 -26.72 7.98
CA SER A 46 13.56 -26.24 7.27
C SER A 46 13.28 -24.76 7.54
N LYS A 47 13.31 -24.32 8.80
CA LYS A 47 12.99 -22.92 9.14
C LYS A 47 14.06 -21.93 8.72
N THR A 48 15.34 -22.30 8.83
CA THR A 48 16.44 -21.42 8.39
C THR A 48 16.59 -21.39 6.88
N LEU A 49 16.40 -22.52 6.20
CA LEU A 49 16.49 -22.63 4.74
C LEU A 49 15.31 -21.92 4.07
N VAL A 50 14.08 -22.04 4.59
CA VAL A 50 12.91 -21.30 4.07
C VAL A 50 13.07 -19.79 4.28
N LYS A 51 13.57 -19.34 5.45
CA LYS A 51 13.89 -17.91 5.65
C LYS A 51 14.98 -17.41 4.71
N TRP A 52 16.00 -18.22 4.46
CA TRP A 52 17.10 -17.88 3.56
C TRP A 52 16.69 -17.87 2.08
N LEU A 53 15.81 -18.80 1.67
CA LEU A 53 15.21 -18.84 0.32
C LEU A 53 14.27 -17.66 0.08
N ASN A 54 13.43 -17.28 1.06
CA ASN A 54 12.57 -16.10 0.94
C ASN A 54 13.37 -14.78 0.87
N ALA A 55 14.53 -14.70 1.53
CA ALA A 55 15.36 -13.49 1.57
C ALA A 55 16.15 -13.23 0.27
N ARG A 56 16.22 -14.17 -0.68
CA ARG A 56 17.02 -14.06 -1.91
C ARG A 56 16.21 -13.84 -3.20
N GLY A 57 14.96 -13.40 -3.08
CA GLY A 57 14.12 -13.08 -4.24
C GLY A 57 13.34 -14.28 -4.75
N GLY A 58 12.55 -14.90 -3.85
CA GLY A 58 11.48 -15.79 -4.26
C GLY A 58 10.34 -14.98 -4.87
N ILE A 59 9.78 -15.47 -5.96
CA ILE A 59 8.53 -15.01 -6.56
C ILE A 59 7.51 -14.81 -5.43
N MET A 60 7.09 -13.56 -5.19
CA MET A 60 6.00 -13.27 -4.26
C MET A 60 4.76 -14.02 -4.77
N MET A 61 4.30 -14.99 -3.99
CA MET A 61 3.05 -15.68 -4.30
C MET A 61 1.91 -14.67 -4.18
N ALA A 62 0.93 -14.72 -5.09
CA ALA A 62 -0.22 -13.81 -5.09
C ALA A 62 -0.96 -13.76 -3.73
N SER A 63 -0.89 -14.83 -2.93
CA SER A 63 -1.45 -14.93 -1.57
C SER A 63 -0.74 -14.06 -0.52
N ASP A 64 0.48 -13.61 -0.77
CA ASP A 64 1.25 -12.77 0.15
C ASP A 64 1.16 -11.28 -0.21
N VAL A 65 0.82 -10.93 -1.46
CA VAL A 65 0.59 -9.55 -1.92
C VAL A 65 -0.55 -8.89 -1.14
N TRP A 66 -1.66 -9.60 -0.90
CA TRP A 66 -2.78 -9.05 -0.12
C TRP A 66 -2.43 -8.77 1.34
N LYS A 67 -1.39 -9.39 1.91
CA LYS A 67 -0.91 -9.07 3.27
C LYS A 67 -0.18 -7.73 3.32
N GLU A 68 0.39 -7.28 2.20
CA GLU A 68 0.96 -5.93 2.12
C GLU A 68 -0.12 -4.84 2.12
N TYR A 69 -1.35 -5.16 1.69
CA TYR A 69 -2.49 -4.24 1.78
C TYR A 69 -2.82 -3.82 3.22
N GLU A 70 -2.64 -4.72 4.20
CA GLU A 70 -2.79 -4.38 5.63
C GLU A 70 -1.75 -3.37 6.13
N SER A 71 -0.66 -3.16 5.40
CA SER A 71 0.38 -2.19 5.73
C SER A 71 0.10 -0.78 5.21
N ASN A 72 -1.03 -0.53 4.55
CA ASN A 72 -1.37 0.82 4.09
C ASN A 72 -1.57 1.76 5.29
N GLU A 73 -0.59 2.63 5.53
CA GLU A 73 -0.50 3.46 6.74
C GLU A 73 -1.62 4.52 6.86
N ILE A 74 -2.32 4.78 5.74
CA ILE A 74 -3.35 5.80 5.62
C ILE A 74 -4.63 5.18 5.06
N SER A 75 -5.65 5.03 5.90
CA SER A 75 -6.98 4.62 5.48
C SER A 75 -7.70 5.75 4.74
N HIS A 76 -8.72 5.40 3.95
CA HIS A 76 -9.62 6.35 3.29
C HIS A 76 -10.15 7.42 4.25
N SER A 77 -10.65 7.01 5.42
CA SER A 77 -11.17 7.97 6.41
C SER A 77 -10.07 8.92 6.89
N VAL A 78 -8.87 8.42 7.18
CA VAL A 78 -7.74 9.28 7.61
C VAL A 78 -7.34 10.26 6.52
N ALA A 79 -7.21 9.81 5.27
CA ALA A 79 -6.89 10.67 4.12
C ALA A 79 -7.87 11.86 4.05
N HIS A 80 -9.17 11.58 4.10
CA HIS A 80 -10.22 12.60 4.02
C HIS A 80 -10.19 13.58 5.20
N HIS A 81 -9.87 13.14 6.42
CA HIS A 81 -9.74 14.06 7.56
C HIS A 81 -8.54 15.00 7.40
N LEU A 82 -7.41 14.50 6.89
CA LEU A 82 -6.22 15.32 6.67
C LEU A 82 -6.42 16.31 5.52
N THR A 83 -7.02 15.89 4.40
CA THR A 83 -7.33 16.78 3.27
C THR A 83 -8.39 17.80 3.65
N ALA A 84 -9.43 17.44 4.41
CA ALA A 84 -10.42 18.40 4.88
C ALA A 84 -9.81 19.50 5.77
N ILE A 85 -8.85 19.16 6.65
CA ILE A 85 -8.11 20.18 7.41
C ILE A 85 -7.31 21.07 6.48
N HIS A 86 -6.64 20.52 5.46
CA HIS A 86 -5.88 21.29 4.47
C HIS A 86 -6.77 22.28 3.71
N GLU A 87 -7.90 21.83 3.20
CA GLU A 87 -8.87 22.63 2.44
C GLU A 87 -9.45 23.74 3.31
N LEU A 88 -9.95 23.41 4.51
CA LEU A 88 -10.49 24.41 5.45
C LEU A 88 -9.45 25.46 5.85
N MET A 89 -8.19 25.05 6.04
CA MET A 89 -7.10 25.99 6.30
C MET A 89 -6.81 26.91 5.11
N GLY A 90 -6.95 26.43 3.88
CA GLY A 90 -6.81 27.24 2.66
C GLY A 90 -7.96 28.23 2.48
N ASP A 91 -9.19 27.78 2.71
CA ASP A 91 -10.40 28.56 2.44
C ASP A 91 -10.72 29.56 3.55
N LEU A 92 -10.59 29.15 4.81
CA LEU A 92 -11.01 29.92 5.98
C LEU A 92 -9.84 30.43 6.83
N GLY A 93 -8.63 29.92 6.60
CA GLY A 93 -7.45 30.20 7.44
C GLY A 93 -7.43 29.45 8.78
N TYR A 94 -8.48 28.69 9.10
CA TYR A 94 -8.59 27.89 10.32
C TYR A 94 -9.46 26.66 10.09
N ALA A 95 -9.27 25.62 10.91
CA ALA A 95 -10.15 24.45 10.95
C ALA A 95 -10.51 24.10 12.39
N ARG A 96 -11.78 23.78 12.67
CA ARG A 96 -12.22 23.16 13.94
C ARG A 96 -12.82 21.79 13.71
N VAL A 97 -12.95 21.00 14.76
CA VAL A 97 -13.61 19.68 14.72
C VAL A 97 -15.01 19.77 14.10
N SER A 98 -15.77 20.82 14.41
CA SER A 98 -17.11 21.05 13.85
C SER A 98 -17.12 21.38 12.36
N ASP A 99 -16.04 21.97 11.85
CA ASP A 99 -15.92 22.34 10.44
C ASP A 99 -15.51 21.10 9.64
N VAL A 100 -14.54 20.33 10.13
CA VAL A 100 -14.15 19.02 9.56
C VAL A 100 -15.35 18.07 9.51
N ALA A 101 -16.12 17.97 10.59
CA ALA A 101 -17.32 17.12 10.62
C ALA A 101 -18.35 17.54 9.57
N ARG A 102 -18.52 18.84 9.34
CA ARG A 102 -19.46 19.39 8.35
C ARG A 102 -18.96 19.15 6.93
N ALA A 103 -17.68 19.41 6.67
CA ALA A 103 -17.06 19.20 5.36
C ALA A 103 -17.11 17.74 4.91
N LEU A 104 -16.97 16.80 5.84
CA LEU A 104 -17.03 15.36 5.57
C LEU A 104 -18.43 14.76 5.73
N GLU A 105 -19.44 15.57 6.08
CA GLU A 105 -20.82 15.12 6.33
C GLU A 105 -20.94 13.97 7.35
N ILE A 106 -20.10 14.00 8.40
CA ILE A 106 -20.08 13.02 9.49
C ILE A 106 -20.48 13.63 10.83
N THR A 107 -20.76 12.77 11.82
CA THR A 107 -21.03 13.24 13.18
C THR A 107 -19.78 13.86 13.81
N ARG A 108 -19.98 14.89 14.65
CA ARG A 108 -18.90 15.49 15.45
C ARG A 108 -18.16 14.46 16.32
N GLY A 109 -18.86 13.44 16.82
CA GLY A 109 -18.26 12.36 17.59
C GLY A 109 -17.27 11.53 16.76
N SER A 110 -17.66 11.16 15.54
CA SER A 110 -16.79 10.43 14.60
C SER A 110 -15.54 11.24 14.24
N ALA A 111 -15.73 12.52 13.84
CA ALA A 111 -14.62 13.40 13.53
C ALA A 111 -13.66 13.56 14.72
N SER A 112 -14.20 13.76 15.93
CA SER A 112 -13.40 13.90 17.15
C SER A 112 -12.56 12.66 17.45
N LEU A 113 -13.11 11.45 17.25
CA LEU A 113 -12.38 10.20 17.47
C LEU A 113 -11.18 10.09 16.52
N THR A 114 -11.39 10.30 15.21
CA THR A 114 -10.31 10.25 14.21
C THR A 114 -9.28 11.33 14.47
N LEU A 115 -9.71 12.58 14.71
CA LEU A 115 -8.79 13.69 14.98
C LEU A 115 -7.99 13.48 16.26
N LYS A 116 -8.55 12.85 17.29
CA LYS A 116 -7.80 12.46 18.48
C LYS A 116 -6.68 11.47 18.14
N ALA A 117 -6.95 10.47 17.30
CA ALA A 117 -5.94 9.53 16.83
C ALA A 117 -4.86 10.21 15.98
N LEU A 118 -5.23 11.15 15.10
CA LEU A 118 -4.28 11.90 14.28
C LEU A 118 -3.37 12.81 15.09
N LYS A 119 -3.91 13.45 16.15
CA LYS A 119 -3.11 14.20 17.12
C LYS A 119 -2.14 13.30 17.87
N ALA A 120 -2.59 12.12 18.31
CA ALA A 120 -1.72 11.15 18.98
C ALA A 120 -0.59 10.62 18.06
N ARG A 121 -0.83 10.54 16.75
CA ARG A 121 0.17 10.20 15.72
C ARG A 121 1.08 11.38 15.33
N GLY A 122 0.86 12.58 15.86
CA GLY A 122 1.64 13.77 15.52
C GLY A 122 1.38 14.32 14.11
N LEU A 123 0.29 13.93 13.45
CA LEU A 123 -0.07 14.41 12.09
C LEU A 123 -0.88 15.70 12.10
N VAL A 124 -1.57 15.96 13.21
CA VAL A 124 -2.41 17.14 13.44
C VAL A 124 -2.01 17.78 14.76
N VAL A 125 -1.96 19.10 14.80
CA VAL A 125 -1.76 19.90 16.01
C VAL A 125 -3.00 20.74 16.30
N GLU A 126 -3.29 20.96 17.58
CA GLU A 126 -4.40 21.81 18.04
C GLU A 126 -3.83 22.92 18.92
N ASP A 127 -4.16 24.18 18.61
CA ASP A 127 -3.72 25.32 19.40
C ASP A 127 -4.64 25.63 20.59
N HIS A 128 -4.29 26.67 21.35
CA HIS A 128 -5.06 27.12 22.53
C HIS A 128 -6.50 27.56 22.18
N ASN A 129 -6.73 28.02 20.94
CA ASN A 129 -8.04 28.44 20.43
C ASN A 129 -8.82 27.30 19.78
N LYS A 130 -8.34 26.06 19.92
CA LYS A 130 -8.94 24.85 19.35
C LYS A 130 -8.91 24.82 17.82
N PHE A 131 -7.99 25.56 17.20
CA PHE A 131 -7.76 25.46 15.77
C PHE A 131 -6.82 24.29 15.46
N LEU A 132 -7.23 23.49 14.49
CA LEU A 132 -6.51 22.35 13.95
C LEU A 132 -5.58 22.83 12.84
N LYS A 133 -4.35 22.34 12.85
CA LYS A 133 -3.38 22.52 11.75
C LYS A 133 -2.71 21.19 11.47
N LEU A 134 -2.27 21.00 10.23
CA LEU A 134 -1.39 19.89 9.89
C LEU A 134 0.00 20.15 10.50
N SER A 135 0.63 19.09 11.01
CA SER A 135 2.08 19.13 11.24
C SER A 135 2.82 19.05 9.90
N GLU A 136 4.14 19.18 9.93
CA GLU A 136 4.96 18.98 8.72
C GLU A 136 4.75 17.58 8.13
N ASP A 137 4.70 16.55 8.97
CA ASP A 137 4.45 15.17 8.56
C ASP A 137 3.04 14.99 7.98
N GLY A 138 2.04 15.57 8.63
CA GLY A 138 0.67 15.59 8.13
C GLY A 138 0.56 16.30 6.77
N ARG A 139 1.30 17.40 6.60
CA ARG A 139 1.34 18.15 5.34
C ARG A 139 1.96 17.34 4.21
N ARG A 140 3.10 16.68 4.46
CA ARG A 140 3.75 15.81 3.47
C ARG A 140 2.83 14.67 3.00
N ILE A 141 2.03 14.10 3.90
CA ILE A 141 1.06 13.06 3.56
C ILE A 141 -0.05 13.63 2.67
N VAL A 142 -0.63 14.77 3.04
CA VAL A 142 -1.67 15.42 2.24
C VAL A 142 -1.18 15.80 0.86
N ASP A 143 0.01 16.41 0.76
CA ASP A 143 0.57 16.81 -0.53
C ASP A 143 0.79 15.60 -1.45
N SER A 144 1.21 14.45 -0.89
CA SER A 144 1.34 13.18 -1.61
C SER A 144 -0.02 12.65 -2.09
N ILE A 145 -1.05 12.69 -1.25
CA ILE A 145 -2.41 12.26 -1.58
C ILE A 145 -2.98 13.12 -2.71
N LEU A 146 -2.93 14.45 -2.56
CA LEU A 146 -3.47 15.39 -3.54
C LEU A 146 -2.73 15.29 -4.89
N ALA A 147 -1.41 15.10 -4.88
CA ALA A 147 -0.64 14.88 -6.10
C ALA A 147 -1.09 13.60 -6.83
N LYS A 148 -1.27 12.48 -6.10
CA LYS A 148 -1.76 11.23 -6.69
C LYS A 148 -3.18 11.38 -7.23
N ARG A 149 -4.09 12.01 -6.47
CA ARG A 149 -5.46 12.32 -6.93
C ARG A 149 -5.44 13.07 -8.25
N ALA A 150 -4.66 14.14 -8.33
CA ALA A 150 -4.57 14.98 -9.52
C ALA A 150 -4.05 14.21 -10.75
N VAL A 151 -3.01 13.38 -10.57
CA VAL A 151 -2.46 12.55 -11.66
C VAL A 151 -3.47 11.51 -12.12
N VAL A 152 -4.11 10.79 -11.19
CA VAL A 152 -5.12 9.77 -11.53
C VAL A 152 -6.31 10.42 -12.22
N ARG A 153 -6.84 11.52 -11.71
CA ARG A 153 -7.96 12.23 -12.34
C ARG A 153 -7.62 12.65 -13.77
N LYS A 154 -6.45 13.26 -14.00
CA LYS A 154 -6.02 13.65 -15.34
C LYS A 154 -5.92 12.44 -16.27
N PHE A 155 -5.38 11.32 -15.78
CA PHE A 155 -5.34 10.08 -16.54
C PHE A 155 -6.75 9.59 -16.92
N LEU A 156 -7.64 9.46 -15.94
CA LEU A 156 -8.99 8.96 -16.15
C LEU A 156 -9.81 9.87 -17.09
N ASN A 157 -9.76 11.18 -16.89
CA ASN A 157 -10.56 12.12 -17.68
C ASN A 157 -9.93 12.43 -19.05
N GLU A 158 -8.66 12.84 -19.09
CA GLU A 158 -8.06 13.38 -20.32
C GLU A 158 -7.56 12.27 -21.25
N VAL A 159 -7.00 11.18 -20.68
CA VAL A 159 -6.45 10.05 -21.44
C VAL A 159 -7.51 9.00 -21.71
N LEU A 160 -8.25 8.56 -20.69
CA LEU A 160 -9.26 7.51 -20.83
C LEU A 160 -10.68 8.03 -21.18
N LYS A 161 -10.85 9.35 -21.31
CA LYS A 161 -12.12 10.00 -21.72
C LYS A 161 -13.32 9.70 -20.81
N LEU A 162 -13.09 9.38 -19.52
CA LEU A 162 -14.18 9.33 -18.55
C LEU A 162 -14.76 10.72 -18.30
N ASP A 163 -16.05 10.77 -17.99
CA ASP A 163 -16.71 11.96 -17.48
C ASP A 163 -15.97 12.54 -16.26
N GLU A 164 -15.95 13.88 -16.15
CA GLU A 164 -15.18 14.60 -15.12
C GLU A 164 -15.59 14.17 -13.71
N HIS A 165 -16.90 14.02 -13.45
CA HIS A 165 -17.39 13.62 -12.14
C HIS A 165 -16.97 12.17 -11.82
N GLN A 166 -17.09 11.26 -12.79
CA GLN A 166 -16.66 9.87 -12.59
C GLN A 166 -15.16 9.76 -12.35
N ALA A 167 -14.35 10.53 -13.09
CA ALA A 167 -12.90 10.57 -12.92
C ALA A 167 -12.49 11.09 -11.53
N GLU A 168 -13.17 12.11 -10.99
CA GLU A 168 -12.93 12.60 -9.63
C GLU A 168 -13.31 11.55 -8.57
N VAL A 169 -14.47 10.91 -8.72
CA VAL A 169 -14.94 9.85 -7.82
C VAL A 169 -13.94 8.70 -7.76
N ASP A 170 -13.45 8.23 -8.91
CA ASP A 170 -12.52 7.11 -8.95
C ASP A 170 -11.10 7.49 -8.52
N ALA A 171 -10.64 8.71 -8.83
CA ALA A 171 -9.37 9.23 -8.32
C ALA A 171 -9.37 9.26 -6.78
N CYS A 172 -10.46 9.74 -6.16
CA CYS A 172 -10.59 9.77 -4.70
C CYS A 172 -10.50 8.38 -4.06
N LYS A 173 -11.02 7.33 -4.73
CA LYS A 173 -10.97 5.96 -4.20
C LYS A 173 -9.55 5.41 -4.14
N VAL A 174 -8.69 5.75 -5.10
CA VAL A 174 -7.40 5.05 -5.29
C VAL A 174 -6.18 5.85 -4.82
N GLU A 175 -6.28 7.17 -4.68
CA GLU A 175 -5.14 8.06 -4.38
C GLU A 175 -4.29 7.65 -3.18
N HIS A 176 -4.92 7.14 -2.12
CA HIS A 176 -4.28 6.75 -0.87
C HIS A 176 -3.90 5.27 -0.86
N LEU A 177 -4.24 4.54 -1.92
CA LEU A 177 -3.86 3.15 -2.14
C LEU A 177 -2.60 3.06 -3.02
N LEU A 178 -2.33 4.09 -3.83
CA LEU A 178 -1.16 4.11 -4.70
C LEU A 178 0.12 4.39 -3.91
N SER A 179 1.15 3.59 -4.16
CA SER A 179 2.50 3.87 -3.65
C SER A 179 3.06 5.18 -4.22
N ALA A 180 4.06 5.76 -3.55
CA ALA A 180 4.76 6.93 -4.10
C ALA A 180 5.45 6.61 -5.44
N GLN A 181 5.98 5.40 -5.59
CA GLN A 181 6.61 4.94 -6.82
C GLN A 181 5.61 4.88 -7.98
N THR A 182 4.43 4.28 -7.74
CA THR A 182 3.35 4.18 -8.75
C THR A 182 2.85 5.57 -9.13
N GLY A 183 2.60 6.44 -8.15
CA GLY A 183 2.19 7.82 -8.42
C GLY A 183 3.21 8.59 -9.27
N GLY A 184 4.51 8.42 -8.98
CA GLY A 184 5.59 9.03 -9.76
C GLY A 184 5.66 8.52 -11.20
N GLN A 185 5.61 7.20 -11.40
CA GLN A 185 5.63 6.62 -12.75
C GLN A 185 4.39 7.01 -13.55
N LEU A 186 3.20 7.00 -12.92
CA LEU A 186 1.97 7.44 -13.55
C LEU A 186 2.05 8.91 -13.95
N LEU A 187 2.63 9.78 -13.12
CA LEU A 187 2.86 11.18 -13.48
C LEU A 187 3.72 11.31 -14.74
N HIS A 188 4.83 10.59 -14.82
CA HIS A 188 5.70 10.61 -16.01
C HIS A 188 4.96 10.12 -17.26
N PHE A 189 4.20 9.04 -17.12
CA PHE A 189 3.41 8.46 -18.20
C PHE A 189 2.33 9.43 -18.71
N VAL A 190 1.51 9.98 -17.82
CA VAL A 190 0.46 10.95 -18.16
C VAL A 190 1.04 12.20 -18.80
N ARG A 191 2.16 12.72 -18.26
CA ARG A 191 2.85 13.89 -18.84
C ARG A 191 3.36 13.62 -20.24
N PHE A 192 3.89 12.42 -20.51
CA PHE A 192 4.33 12.04 -21.84
C PHE A 192 3.13 11.97 -22.80
N LEU A 193 2.06 11.26 -22.42
CA LEU A 193 0.87 11.11 -23.24
C LEU A 193 0.23 12.46 -23.59
N LEU A 194 0.17 13.39 -22.63
CA LEU A 194 -0.43 14.72 -22.82
C LEU A 194 0.55 15.77 -23.35
N SER A 195 1.74 15.38 -23.82
CA SER A 195 2.73 16.30 -24.36
C SER A 195 2.50 16.63 -25.84
N ASP A 196 3.26 17.59 -26.36
CA ASP A 196 3.26 17.94 -27.78
C ASP A 196 4.07 16.97 -28.66
N ASP A 197 4.57 15.88 -28.06
CA ASP A 197 5.33 14.85 -28.77
C ASP A 197 4.46 14.20 -29.87
N PRO A 198 4.94 14.14 -31.13
CA PRO A 198 4.16 13.58 -32.23
C PRO A 198 3.77 12.11 -32.02
N THR A 199 4.64 11.31 -31.38
CA THR A 199 4.37 9.90 -31.10
C THR A 199 3.26 9.77 -30.06
N ALA A 200 3.30 10.56 -28.99
CA ALA A 200 2.24 10.59 -27.99
C ALA A 200 0.87 10.98 -28.59
N ARG A 201 0.84 12.03 -29.42
CA ARG A 201 -0.39 12.48 -30.10
C ARG A 201 -0.94 11.44 -31.06
N GLN A 202 -0.07 10.81 -31.87
CA GLN A 202 -0.49 9.75 -32.78
C GLN A 202 -1.05 8.55 -32.01
N PHE A 203 -0.37 8.13 -30.94
CA PHE A 203 -0.81 7.05 -30.08
C PHE A 203 -2.20 7.31 -29.49
N LEU A 204 -2.42 8.49 -28.88
CA LEU A 204 -3.71 8.83 -28.29
C LEU A 204 -4.82 8.95 -29.35
N SER A 205 -4.53 9.52 -30.51
CA SER A 205 -5.49 9.60 -31.61
C SER A 205 -5.94 8.22 -32.07
N GLU A 206 -5.00 7.29 -32.24
CA GLU A 206 -5.31 5.91 -32.62
C GLU A 206 -6.09 5.19 -31.52
N PHE A 207 -5.67 5.34 -30.26
CA PHE A 207 -6.35 4.76 -29.11
C PHE A 207 -7.81 5.22 -29.00
N TRP A 208 -8.06 6.53 -29.07
CA TRP A 208 -9.42 7.07 -29.01
C TRP A 208 -10.27 6.65 -30.20
N SER A 209 -9.70 6.62 -31.42
CA SER A 209 -10.44 6.14 -32.60
C SER A 209 -10.90 4.69 -32.46
N ARG A 210 -10.13 3.82 -31.80
CA ARG A 210 -10.53 2.43 -31.55
C ARG A 210 -11.55 2.32 -30.43
N LEU A 211 -11.38 3.11 -29.38
CA LEU A 211 -12.32 3.16 -28.26
C LEU A 211 -13.73 3.53 -28.73
N ASP A 212 -13.85 4.49 -29.65
CA ASP A 212 -15.14 4.92 -30.21
C ASP A 212 -15.79 3.87 -31.12
N GLN A 213 -15.02 2.91 -31.67
CA GLN A 213 -15.51 1.86 -32.56
C GLN A 213 -15.96 0.60 -31.81
N ASP A 214 -15.56 0.45 -30.54
CA ASP A 214 -15.84 -0.72 -29.73
C ASP A 214 -17.22 -0.59 -29.04
N GLU A 215 -18.30 -0.73 -29.84
CA GLU A 215 -19.68 -0.70 -29.34
C GLU A 215 -20.09 -1.98 -28.59
N GLU A 216 -19.30 -3.06 -28.70
CA GLU A 216 -19.66 -4.41 -28.24
C GLU A 216 -19.04 -4.78 -26.87
N TRP A 217 -18.12 -3.95 -26.35
CA TRP A 217 -17.48 -4.21 -25.06
C TRP A 217 -18.45 -4.16 -23.88
N GLN A 218 -18.70 -5.32 -23.26
CA GLN A 218 -19.53 -5.46 -22.06
C GLN A 218 -18.69 -5.82 -20.83
N TRP A 219 -18.82 -4.99 -19.78
CA TRP A 219 -18.27 -5.27 -18.45
C TRP A 219 -19.36 -5.90 -17.55
N PRO A 220 -19.07 -6.98 -16.78
CA PRO A 220 -17.76 -7.57 -16.51
C PRO A 220 -17.33 -8.65 -17.53
N VAL A 221 -16.01 -8.78 -17.72
CA VAL A 221 -15.43 -9.88 -18.50
C VAL A 221 -15.50 -11.18 -17.70
N GLN A 222 -15.96 -12.26 -18.32
CA GLN A 222 -16.18 -13.54 -17.63
C GLN A 222 -14.89 -14.35 -17.43
N ASP A 223 -13.87 -14.13 -18.26
CA ASP A 223 -12.57 -14.81 -18.20
C ASP A 223 -11.44 -13.77 -18.10
N VAL A 224 -10.84 -13.68 -16.90
CA VAL A 224 -9.75 -12.73 -16.63
C VAL A 224 -8.45 -13.10 -17.35
N ASP A 225 -8.24 -14.38 -17.65
CA ASP A 225 -7.02 -14.86 -18.30
C ASP A 225 -7.01 -14.53 -19.79
N GLN A 226 -8.18 -14.21 -20.36
CA GLN A 226 -8.32 -13.78 -21.75
C GLN A 226 -8.25 -12.26 -21.95
N LEU A 227 -8.24 -11.47 -20.86
CA LEU A 227 -8.25 -10.00 -20.94
C LEU A 227 -7.11 -9.41 -21.77
N PHE A 228 -5.96 -10.08 -21.79
CA PHE A 228 -4.75 -9.61 -22.48
C PHE A 228 -4.27 -10.58 -23.57
N ASN A 229 -5.11 -11.52 -23.99
CA ASN A 229 -4.80 -12.38 -25.14
C ASN A 229 -5.03 -11.59 -26.42
N LEU A 230 -4.02 -10.78 -26.77
CA LEU A 230 -3.99 -9.94 -27.97
C LEU A 230 -3.74 -10.74 -29.26
N GLU A 231 -3.96 -12.06 -29.25
CA GLU A 231 -3.81 -12.89 -30.44
C GLU A 231 -4.98 -12.63 -31.39
N SER A 232 -4.72 -11.76 -32.37
CA SER A 232 -5.47 -11.51 -33.61
C SER A 232 -6.87 -10.89 -33.47
N GLN A 233 -6.88 -9.55 -33.45
CA GLN A 233 -7.88 -8.74 -34.17
C GLN A 233 -7.15 -7.74 -35.07
#